data_AF-A0A455UEA1-F1
#
_entry.id   AF-A0A455UEA1-F1
#
_cell.length_a   1.000
_cell.length_b   1.000
_cell.length_c   1.000
_cell.angle_alpha   90.00
_cell.angle_beta   90.00
_cell.angle_gamma   90.00
#
_symmetry.space_group_name_H-M   'P 1'
#
loop_
_entity.id
_entity.type
_entity.pdbx_description
1 polymer ?
#
loop_
_entity_poly.entity_id
_entity_poly.type
_entity_poly.pdbx_seq_one_letter_code
_entity_poly.pdbx_strand_id
1 'polypeptide(L)' 'MLVGAKLMAPHGGIFVLLIPNAITPALLYLGAIVAGSLVTGLGYAFIKRDAAQVALAT' A
#
# COMPACT_ATOMS: atom_id res chain seq x y z
N MET A 1 -1.48 -6.38 -16.51
CA MET A 1 -0.49 -5.80 -15.58
C MET A 1 0.30 -4.73 -16.32
N LEU A 2 0.21 -3.47 -15.92
CA LEU A 2 0.91 -2.35 -16.59
C LEU A 2 2.44 -2.41 -16.45
N VAL A 3 2.99 -3.23 -15.55
CA VAL A 3 4.43 -3.28 -15.20
C VAL A 3 4.99 -4.72 -15.20
N GLY A 4 4.29 -5.71 -15.76
CA GLY A 4 4.81 -7.09 -15.81
C GLY A 4 5.11 -7.76 -14.45
N ALA A 5 4.62 -7.18 -13.35
CA ALA A 5 4.89 -7.64 -11.99
C ALA A 5 4.17 -8.97 -11.70
N LYS A 6 4.85 -10.09 -11.97
CA LYS A 6 4.36 -11.43 -11.66
C LYS A 6 4.55 -11.71 -10.16
N LEU A 7 3.50 -11.55 -9.36
CA LEU A 7 3.49 -12.08 -7.99
C LEU A 7 3.22 -13.59 -8.06
N MET A 8 4.22 -14.39 -7.69
CA MET A 8 4.09 -15.85 -7.56
C MET A 8 3.56 -16.29 -6.18
N ALA A 9 3.26 -15.34 -5.29
CA ALA A 9 2.86 -15.61 -3.90
C ALA A 9 1.32 -15.44 -3.74
N PRO A 10 0.62 -16.39 -3.09
CA PRO A 10 -0.85 -16.35 -2.89
C PRO A 10 -1.30 -15.25 -1.90
N HIS A 11 -0.34 -14.54 -1.32
CA HIS A 11 -0.49 -13.44 -0.37
C HIS A 11 0.32 -12.23 -0.87
N GLY A 12 -0.30 -11.04 -0.85
CA GLY A 12 0.33 -9.77 -1.23
C GLY A 12 0.72 -8.94 0.00
N GLY A 13 1.66 -8.00 -0.18
CA GLY A 13 2.09 -7.05 0.85
C GLY A 13 3.61 -7.00 0.99
N ILE A 14 4.09 -6.34 2.05
CA ILE A 14 5.53 -6.15 2.28
C ILE A 14 6.29 -7.48 2.47
N PHE A 15 5.58 -8.54 2.88
CA PHE A 15 6.09 -9.90 3.08
C PHE A 15 6.69 -10.52 1.81
N VAL A 16 6.30 -10.05 0.63
CA VAL A 16 6.81 -10.59 -0.63
C VAL A 16 8.26 -10.11 -0.91
N LEU A 17 8.73 -9.05 -0.23
CA LEU A 17 10.14 -8.62 -0.27
C LEU A 17 11.08 -9.55 0.50
N LEU A 18 10.55 -10.35 1.43
CA LEU A 18 11.33 -11.31 2.21
C LEU A 18 11.58 -12.62 1.45
N ILE A 19 10.90 -12.83 0.32
CA ILE A 19 11.04 -14.04 -0.51
C ILE A 19 11.96 -13.70 -1.70
N PRO A 20 13.19 -14.26 -1.76
CA PRO A 20 14.11 -13.98 -2.85
C PRO A 20 13.52 -14.41 -4.20
N ASN A 21 13.63 -13.54 -5.22
CA ASN A 21 13.11 -13.76 -6.58
C ASN A 21 11.58 -13.86 -6.72
N ALA A 22 10.80 -13.48 -5.69
CA ALA A 22 9.34 -13.51 -5.77
C ALA A 22 8.72 -12.34 -6.57
N ILE A 23 9.46 -11.25 -6.78
CA ILE A 23 8.99 -10.06 -7.48
C ILE A 23 10.14 -9.37 -8.21
N THR A 24 9.94 -9.14 -9.51
CA THR A 24 10.81 -8.30 -10.32
C THR A 24 9.92 -7.36 -11.14
N PRO A 25 10.07 -6.03 -11.02
CA PRO A 25 11.02 -5.27 -10.21
C PRO A 25 10.52 -4.92 -8.79
N ALA A 26 11.30 -5.25 -7.76
CA ALA A 26 10.95 -5.03 -6.34
C ALA A 26 10.78 -3.54 -5.96
N LEU A 27 11.55 -2.63 -6.57
CA LEU A 27 11.46 -1.19 -6.34
C LEU A 27 10.11 -0.60 -6.77
N LEU A 28 9.59 -1.00 -7.94
CA LEU A 28 8.28 -0.53 -8.39
C LEU A 28 7.14 -1.15 -7.59
N TYR A 29 7.32 -2.37 -7.08
CA TYR A 29 6.37 -2.99 -6.15
C TYR A 29 6.26 -2.20 -4.84
N LEU A 30 7.38 -1.81 -4.26
CA LEU A 30 7.42 -0.90 -3.11
C LEU A 30 6.76 0.44 -3.42
N GLY A 31 7.08 1.04 -4.57
CA GLY A 31 6.45 2.29 -5.02
C GLY A 31 4.93 2.17 -5.13
N ALA A 32 4.42 1.06 -5.64
CA ALA A 32 2.98 0.81 -5.75
C ALA A 32 2.30 0.66 -4.38
N ILE A 33 2.94 -0.02 -3.42
CA ILE A 33 2.43 -0.11 -2.04
C ILE A 33 2.34 1.29 -1.43
N VAL A 34 3.43 2.07 -1.49
CA VAL A 34 3.47 3.42 -0.92
C VAL A 34 2.39 4.30 -1.56
N ALA A 35 2.25 4.27 -2.89
CA ALA A 35 1.23 5.03 -3.59
C ALA A 35 -0.20 4.63 -3.16
N GLY A 36 -0.51 3.34 -3.10
CA GLY A 36 -1.83 2.86 -2.67
C GLY A 36 -2.15 3.21 -1.22
N SER A 37 -1.17 3.08 -0.32
CA SER A 37 -1.30 3.48 1.08
C SER A 37 -1.54 4.98 1.24
N LEU A 38 -0.84 5.83 0.48
CA LEU A 38 -1.04 7.27 0.50
C LEU A 38 -2.42 7.66 -0.03
N VAL A 39 -2.85 7.09 -1.17
CA VAL A 39 -4.18 7.37 -1.73
C VAL A 39 -5.27 6.99 -0.73
N THR A 40 -5.15 5.81 -0.10
CA THR A 40 -6.14 5.33 0.88
C THR A 40 -6.13 6.19 2.15
N GLY A 41 -4.94 6.45 2.71
CA GLY A 41 -4.80 7.22 3.95
C GLY A 41 -5.22 8.67 3.80
N LEU A 42 -4.80 9.32 2.71
CA LEU A 42 -5.20 10.69 2.40
C LEU A 42 -6.68 10.77 2.05
N GLY A 43 -7.19 9.87 1.21
CA GLY A 43 -8.62 9.80 0.90
C GLY A 43 -9.48 9.63 2.15
N TYR A 44 -9.08 8.73 3.05
CA TYR A 44 -9.74 8.57 4.35
C TYR A 44 -9.68 9.84 5.20
N ALA A 45 -8.52 10.50 5.29
CA ALA A 45 -8.36 11.73 6.05
C ALA A 45 -9.20 12.88 5.51
N PHE A 46 -9.37 12.98 4.18
CA PHE A 46 -10.26 13.97 3.56
C PHE A 46 -11.73 13.68 3.81
N ILE A 47 -12.16 12.42 3.68
CA ILE A 47 -13.58 12.03 3.85
C ILE A 47 -14.00 12.10 5.32
N LYS A 48 -13.13 11.68 6.24
CA LYS A 48 -13.44 11.53 7.67
C LYS A 48 -12.82 12.60 8.56
N ARG A 49 -12.55 13.78 8.00
CA ARG A 49 -11.83 14.88 8.66
C ARG A 49 -12.45 15.28 10.01
N ASP A 50 -13.79 15.28 10.11
CA ASP A 50 -14.50 15.64 11.34
C ASP A 50 -14.52 14.51 12.39
N ALA A 51 -14.50 13.24 11.96
CA ALA A 51 -14.43 12.10 12.88
C ALA A 51 -13.08 12.06 13.62
N ALA A 52 -12.01 12.54 12.99
CA ALA A 52 -10.70 12.67 13.62
C ALA A 52 -10.65 13.79 14.67
N GLN A 53 -11.38 14.90 14.46
CA GLN A 53 -11.52 15.99 15.44
C GLN A 53 -12.27 15.53 16.69
N VAL A 54 -13.33 14.72 16.55
CA VAL A 54 -14.08 14.16 17.68
C VAL A 54 -13.22 13.22 18.53
N ALA A 55 -12.34 12.43 17.91
CA ALA A 55 -11.43 11.51 18.60
C ALA A 55 -10.29 12.18 19.36
N LEU A 56 -9.93 13.43 19.02
CA LEU A 56 -8.91 14.23 19.72
C LEU A 56 -9.51 15.13 20.81
N ALA A 57 -10.83 15.32 20.81
CA ALA A 57 -11.55 16.17 21.74
C ALA A 57 -12.18 15.42 22.93
N THR A 58 -11.95 14.10 23.02
CA THR A 58 -12.35 13.23 24.16
C THR A 58 -11.09 12.76 24.88
#